data_AF-A0A3E4WDV9-F1
#
_entry.id   AF-A0A3E4WDV9-F1
#
_cell.length_a   1.000
_cell.length_b   1.000
_cell.length_c   1.000
_cell.angle_alpha   90.00
_cell.angle_beta   90.00
_cell.angle_gamma   90.00
#
_symmetry.space_group_name_H-M   'P 1'
#
loop_
_entity.id
_entity.type
_entity.pdbx_description
1 polymer ?
#
loop_
_entity_poly.entity_id
_entity_poly.type
_entity_poly.pdbx_seq_one_letter_code
_entity_poly.pdbx_strand_id
1 'polypeptide(L)'
;MKKRCFLMWVMMAASAGVMAQKEGFGYKFYGQVRTDLFYNSRSNSETVDGLFYMYPKDVAPDADGKDLNAKPDGNFYTLYTRLGVNVTGPTLGKAKTSAKVEVDFRGSGTTYSLFRIRHVYFNLDWGKSALLVGQTWHPLYGDVAPEILNLNMGAPYQPFSRAPQVRYRFTNKNFKLTAAAIWQSQYLSVGPSSNKAGEVATVKSQSFMKNGCLPEFYLGMDYNRPGLLAGAGVHVSSMSPRTESKYNDNIYKVSERVTGVSAEAHVKYVHRRFLLAAKSVLGSNLTQTSTIGGYGITCTDSRTGEQEYTPLRVSHTWVNMMYGSKFRGGVFAGYLKNLGASKSVTGVLGTGTNIDQLNTLGAELTYNRPNWKFGAEYTWTGAWYGDYTDKARVTNTHLVKNNRIVLTALFQF
;
A
#
# COMPACT_ATOMS: atom_id res chain seq x y z
N MET A 1 -32.41 43.12 8.57
CA MET A 1 -32.45 42.68 7.15
C MET A 1 -31.15 42.89 6.37
N LYS A 2 -30.41 44.00 6.53
CA LYS A 2 -29.23 44.32 5.68
C LYS A 2 -28.01 43.36 5.77
N LYS A 3 -27.77 42.66 6.90
CA LYS A 3 -26.66 41.70 7.04
C LYS A 3 -26.90 40.33 6.38
N ARG A 4 -28.16 39.92 6.19
CA ARG A 4 -28.51 38.63 5.54
C ARG A 4 -28.38 38.70 4.01
N CYS A 5 -28.62 39.86 3.41
CA CYS A 5 -28.43 40.07 1.98
C CYS A 5 -26.95 40.09 1.57
N PHE A 6 -26.06 40.59 2.43
CA PHE A 6 -24.62 40.63 2.16
C PHE A 6 -23.99 39.22 2.15
N LEU A 7 -24.43 38.33 3.04
CA LEU A 7 -23.97 36.94 3.07
C LEU A 7 -24.47 36.15 1.85
N MET A 8 -25.68 36.42 1.38
CA MET A 8 -26.21 35.86 0.12
C MET A 8 -25.44 36.38 -1.10
N TRP A 9 -25.03 37.65 -1.11
CA TRP A 9 -24.20 38.22 -2.17
C TRP A 9 -22.77 37.67 -2.17
N VAL A 10 -22.17 37.42 -1.01
CA VAL A 10 -20.84 36.77 -0.92
C VAL A 10 -20.93 35.30 -1.34
N MET A 11 -22.01 34.58 -1.01
CA MET A 11 -22.24 33.22 -1.51
C MET A 11 -22.61 33.18 -3.00
N MET A 12 -23.29 34.19 -3.54
CA MET A 12 -23.52 34.37 -4.98
C MET A 12 -22.23 34.78 -5.73
N ALA A 13 -21.36 35.59 -5.12
CA ALA A 13 -20.07 35.95 -5.72
C ALA A 13 -19.07 34.78 -5.68
N ALA A 14 -19.10 33.95 -4.64
CA ALA A 14 -18.35 32.71 -4.58
C ALA A 14 -18.87 31.64 -5.56
N SER A 15 -20.14 31.71 -5.96
CA SER A 15 -20.71 30.84 -7.00
C SER A 15 -20.62 31.45 -8.42
N ALA A 16 -20.47 32.76 -8.57
CA ALA A 16 -20.20 33.43 -9.84
C ALA A 16 -18.73 33.31 -10.30
N GLY A 17 -17.81 32.91 -9.40
CA GLY A 17 -16.44 32.52 -9.74
C GLY A 17 -16.31 31.12 -10.34
N VAL A 18 -17.42 30.40 -10.51
CA VAL A 18 -17.45 29.07 -11.12
C VAL A 18 -17.36 29.20 -12.64
N MET A 19 -16.13 28.98 -13.14
CA MET A 19 -15.79 28.50 -14.49
C MET A 19 -15.69 29.56 -15.62
N ALA A 20 -14.88 30.60 -15.42
CA ALA A 20 -14.06 31.07 -16.55
C ALA A 20 -12.81 30.16 -16.60
N GLN A 21 -12.84 29.15 -17.47
CA GLN A 21 -11.67 28.29 -17.70
C GLN A 21 -10.49 29.18 -18.14
N LYS A 22 -9.46 29.29 -17.31
CA LYS A 22 -8.23 30.02 -17.68
C LYS A 22 -7.73 29.49 -19.01
N GLU A 23 -7.48 30.38 -19.96
CA GLU A 23 -7.02 30.01 -21.29
C GLU A 23 -5.79 29.09 -21.21
N GLY A 24 -5.79 28.00 -22.00
CA GLY A 24 -4.75 26.98 -21.98
C GLY A 24 -4.83 25.95 -20.85
N PHE A 25 -5.83 26.01 -19.97
CA PHE A 25 -6.06 25.01 -18.92
C PHE A 25 -7.35 24.24 -19.16
N GLY A 26 -7.39 22.94 -18.86
CA GLY A 26 -8.61 22.13 -18.85
C GLY A 26 -8.77 21.41 -17.51
N TYR A 27 -9.99 21.36 -16.96
CA TYR A 27 -10.29 20.78 -15.66
C TYR A 27 -11.29 19.64 -15.79
N LYS A 28 -10.95 18.47 -15.25
CA LYS A 28 -11.86 17.32 -15.14
C LYS A 28 -11.99 16.91 -13.69
N PHE A 29 -13.08 17.33 -13.05
CA PHE A 29 -13.48 16.87 -11.73
C PHE A 29 -14.01 15.43 -11.83
N TYR A 30 -13.69 14.62 -10.83
CA TYR A 30 -14.19 13.26 -10.71
C TYR A 30 -14.18 12.84 -9.24
N GLY A 31 -14.93 11.79 -8.93
CA GLY A 31 -14.97 11.28 -7.58
C GLY A 31 -15.84 10.05 -7.42
N GLN A 32 -16.00 9.65 -6.17
CA GLN A 32 -17.00 8.67 -5.80
C GLN A 32 -17.48 8.93 -4.37
N VAL A 33 -18.76 8.71 -4.13
CA VAL A 33 -19.31 8.43 -2.81
C VAL A 33 -19.33 6.92 -2.65
N ARG A 34 -18.72 6.41 -1.59
CA ARG A 34 -18.64 4.97 -1.33
C ARG A 34 -18.96 4.66 0.11
N THR A 35 -19.81 3.67 0.30
CA THR A 35 -20.14 3.07 1.59
C THR A 35 -19.70 1.61 1.61
N ASP A 36 -19.18 1.18 2.76
CA ASP A 36 -18.68 -0.17 2.97
C ASP A 36 -19.18 -0.69 4.30
N LEU A 37 -20.00 -1.74 4.27
CA LEU A 37 -20.31 -2.57 5.43
C LEU A 37 -19.38 -3.77 5.42
N PHE A 38 -18.75 -4.09 6.53
CA PHE A 38 -18.02 -5.34 6.67
C PHE A 38 -18.34 -6.08 7.96
N TYR A 39 -18.09 -7.38 7.91
CA TYR A 39 -18.11 -8.29 9.04
C TYR A 39 -16.87 -9.19 8.98
N ASN A 40 -16.26 -9.45 10.13
CA ASN A 40 -15.20 -10.42 10.34
C ASN A 40 -15.64 -11.40 11.43
N SER A 41 -15.28 -12.68 11.29
CA SER A 41 -15.54 -13.69 12.33
C SER A 41 -14.53 -13.65 13.48
N ARG A 42 -13.44 -12.90 13.35
CA ARG A 42 -12.32 -12.81 14.29
C ARG A 42 -11.71 -11.41 14.27
N SER A 43 -11.10 -10.96 15.37
CA SER A 43 -10.25 -9.75 15.39
C SER A 43 -9.02 -9.86 14.48
N ASN A 44 -8.66 -8.75 13.83
CA ASN A 44 -7.65 -8.75 12.75
C ASN A 44 -6.52 -7.74 12.94
N SER A 45 -5.41 -8.00 12.26
CA SER A 45 -4.41 -6.99 11.92
C SER A 45 -4.98 -6.16 10.77
N GLU A 46 -5.09 -4.85 10.98
CA GLU A 46 -5.85 -3.98 10.11
C GLU A 46 -5.42 -2.52 10.28
N THR A 47 -5.92 -1.67 9.38
CA THR A 47 -5.88 -0.22 9.53
C THR A 47 -7.23 0.36 9.15
N VAL A 48 -7.50 1.62 9.49
CA VAL A 48 -8.82 2.23 9.21
C VAL A 48 -9.95 1.46 9.87
N ASP A 49 -9.72 1.04 11.12
CA ASP A 49 -10.75 0.46 11.96
C ASP A 49 -11.46 -0.73 11.26
N GLY A 50 -10.64 -1.66 10.74
CA GLY A 50 -11.12 -2.86 10.05
C GLY A 50 -11.53 -2.72 8.59
N LEU A 51 -11.61 -1.49 8.06
CA LEU A 51 -11.94 -1.32 6.64
C LEU A 51 -10.78 -1.77 5.74
N PHE A 52 -9.53 -1.49 6.12
CA PHE A 52 -8.35 -2.02 5.45
C PHE A 52 -7.85 -3.27 6.19
N TYR A 53 -8.41 -4.40 5.81
CA TYR A 53 -8.11 -5.72 6.36
C TYR A 53 -6.77 -6.29 5.86
N MET A 54 -5.98 -6.93 6.74
CA MET A 54 -4.74 -7.62 6.34
C MET A 54 -4.80 -9.13 6.60
N TYR A 55 -4.95 -9.54 7.86
CA TYR A 55 -4.95 -10.95 8.28
C TYR A 55 -5.50 -11.11 9.70
N PRO A 56 -6.01 -12.30 10.09
CA PRO A 56 -6.46 -12.55 11.48
C PRO A 56 -5.34 -12.35 12.49
N LYS A 57 -5.63 -11.78 13.67
CA LYS A 57 -4.68 -11.79 14.80
C LYS A 57 -4.51 -13.20 15.36
N ASP A 58 -3.35 -13.48 15.92
CA ASP A 58 -3.07 -14.75 16.59
C ASP A 58 -3.96 -14.99 17.82
N VAL A 59 -3.94 -16.18 18.38
CA VAL A 59 -4.59 -16.53 19.65
C VAL A 59 -4.01 -15.66 20.76
N ALA A 60 -4.88 -15.02 21.53
CA ALA A 60 -4.49 -14.24 22.70
C ALA A 60 -5.26 -14.76 23.92
N PRO A 61 -4.76 -15.81 24.59
CA PRO A 61 -5.47 -16.40 25.72
C PRO A 61 -5.56 -15.41 26.88
N ASP A 62 -6.72 -15.32 27.51
CA ASP A 62 -6.88 -14.68 28.82
C ASP A 62 -6.39 -15.60 29.95
N ALA A 63 -6.59 -15.17 31.20
CA ALA A 63 -6.19 -15.94 32.38
C ALA A 63 -6.90 -17.31 32.50
N ASP A 64 -8.06 -17.50 31.84
CA ASP A 64 -8.80 -18.76 31.78
C ASP A 64 -8.46 -19.59 30.53
N GLY A 65 -7.53 -19.13 29.68
CA GLY A 65 -7.19 -19.77 28.42
C GLY A 65 -8.17 -19.50 27.27
N LYS A 66 -9.12 -18.58 27.42
CA LYS A 66 -10.06 -18.22 26.36
C LYS A 66 -9.41 -17.21 25.42
N ASP A 67 -9.54 -17.43 24.13
CA ASP A 67 -8.93 -16.56 23.12
C ASP A 67 -9.69 -15.22 22.99
N LEU A 68 -9.06 -14.15 23.46
CA LEU A 68 -9.57 -12.77 23.40
C LEU A 68 -9.82 -12.26 21.97
N ASN A 69 -9.13 -12.83 20.98
CA ASN A 69 -9.28 -12.47 19.58
C ASN A 69 -10.37 -13.30 18.88
N ALA A 70 -10.88 -14.38 19.50
CA ALA A 70 -11.94 -15.24 18.98
C ALA A 70 -13.33 -14.60 19.15
N LYS A 71 -13.50 -13.41 18.60
CA LYS A 71 -14.77 -12.67 18.60
C LYS A 71 -15.00 -12.00 17.24
N PRO A 72 -16.25 -11.89 16.80
CA PRO A 72 -16.57 -11.17 15.58
C PRO A 72 -16.45 -9.65 15.77
N ASP A 73 -16.21 -8.95 14.66
CA ASP A 73 -16.28 -7.50 14.58
C ASP A 73 -16.86 -7.08 13.23
N GLY A 74 -17.38 -5.86 13.15
CA GLY A 74 -17.96 -5.33 11.92
C GLY A 74 -18.32 -3.88 12.07
N ASN A 75 -18.33 -3.15 10.96
CA ASN A 75 -18.73 -1.75 10.94
C ASN A 75 -19.16 -1.28 9.55
N PHE A 76 -19.78 -0.10 9.50
CA PHE A 76 -20.20 0.59 8.29
C PHE A 76 -19.44 1.93 8.15
N TYR A 77 -18.65 2.09 7.09
CA TYR A 77 -17.85 3.29 6.85
C TYR A 77 -18.16 3.98 5.52
N THR A 78 -17.94 5.29 5.51
CA THR A 78 -18.01 6.19 4.34
C THR A 78 -16.62 6.74 3.96
N LEU A 79 -15.57 6.29 4.64
CA LEU A 79 -14.23 6.88 4.63
C LEU A 79 -13.52 6.81 3.27
N TYR A 80 -13.98 5.95 2.36
CA TYR A 80 -13.39 5.79 1.03
C TYR A 80 -14.07 6.58 -0.10
N THR A 81 -14.99 7.47 0.29
CA THR A 81 -15.43 8.58 -0.54
C THR A 81 -14.21 9.40 -0.97
N ARG A 82 -14.15 9.79 -2.24
CA ARG A 82 -12.98 10.48 -2.82
C ARG A 82 -13.40 11.59 -3.76
N LEU A 83 -12.53 12.59 -3.86
CA LEU A 83 -12.66 13.72 -4.75
C LEU A 83 -11.33 13.96 -5.44
N GLY A 84 -11.37 14.31 -6.71
CA GLY A 84 -10.16 14.67 -7.44
C GLY A 84 -10.42 15.56 -8.64
N VAL A 85 -9.34 16.16 -9.11
CA VAL A 85 -9.29 16.97 -10.31
C VAL A 85 -8.07 16.55 -11.14
N ASN A 86 -8.30 16.30 -12.42
CA ASN A 86 -7.24 16.23 -13.41
C ASN A 86 -7.17 17.57 -14.13
N VAL A 87 -5.97 18.13 -14.22
CA VAL A 87 -5.70 19.41 -14.87
C VAL A 87 -4.84 19.15 -16.09
N THR A 88 -5.27 19.62 -17.25
CA THR A 88 -4.40 19.78 -18.43
C THR A 88 -3.93 21.24 -18.44
N GLY A 89 -2.64 21.48 -18.62
CA GLY A 89 -2.07 22.82 -18.61
C GLY A 89 -1.47 23.23 -19.96
N PRO A 90 -0.99 24.48 -20.07
CA PRO A 90 -0.27 24.95 -21.24
C PRO A 90 1.02 24.15 -21.42
N THR A 91 1.49 24.05 -22.66
CA THR A 91 2.75 23.34 -22.95
C THR A 91 3.96 24.06 -22.33
N LEU A 92 4.88 23.29 -21.76
CA LEU A 92 6.18 23.78 -21.31
C LEU A 92 7.23 23.42 -22.36
N GLY A 93 7.52 24.36 -23.26
CA GLY A 93 8.27 24.06 -24.48
C GLY A 93 7.56 23.00 -25.33
N LYS A 94 8.20 21.86 -25.59
CA LYS A 94 7.60 20.72 -26.32
C LYS A 94 6.82 19.75 -25.42
N ALA A 95 6.84 19.94 -24.10
CA ALA A 95 6.18 19.03 -23.16
C ALA A 95 4.69 19.38 -23.01
N LYS A 96 3.82 18.39 -23.16
CA LYS A 96 2.43 18.48 -22.70
C LYS A 96 2.42 18.41 -21.18
N THR A 97 1.75 19.35 -20.52
CA THR A 97 1.71 19.41 -19.06
C THR A 97 0.36 18.93 -18.54
N SER A 98 0.40 18.19 -17.44
CA SER A 98 -0.79 17.78 -16.70
C SER A 98 -0.50 17.73 -15.21
N ALA A 99 -1.54 17.89 -14.40
CA ALA A 99 -1.46 17.73 -12.95
C ALA A 99 -2.67 16.97 -12.41
N LYS A 100 -2.51 16.38 -11.23
CA LYS A 100 -3.57 15.65 -10.55
C LYS A 100 -3.54 15.95 -9.07
N VAL A 101 -4.70 16.25 -8.50
CA VAL A 101 -4.95 16.27 -7.06
C VAL A 101 -6.11 15.33 -6.76
N GLU A 102 -5.94 14.42 -5.81
CA GLU A 102 -6.95 13.46 -5.36
C GLU A 102 -6.84 13.25 -3.85
N VAL A 103 -7.97 13.33 -3.15
CA VAL A 103 -8.10 13.16 -1.70
C VAL A 103 -9.20 12.15 -1.35
N ASP A 104 -9.09 11.50 -0.19
CA ASP A 104 -10.19 10.76 0.46
C ASP A 104 -10.31 11.12 1.95
N PHE A 105 -11.31 10.55 2.64
CA PHE A 105 -11.64 10.86 4.04
C PHE A 105 -11.06 9.84 5.04
N ARG A 106 -10.09 9.03 4.62
CA ARG A 106 -9.50 7.98 5.46
C ARG A 106 -8.70 8.53 6.64
N GLY A 107 -8.22 9.77 6.58
CA GLY A 107 -7.37 10.36 7.61
C GLY A 107 -6.00 9.67 7.75
N SER A 108 -5.42 9.70 8.96
CA SER A 108 -4.08 9.18 9.26
C SER A 108 -4.04 8.45 10.60
N GLY A 109 -3.35 7.31 10.65
CA GLY A 109 -3.28 6.49 11.85
C GLY A 109 -4.67 6.06 12.33
N THR A 110 -5.02 6.44 13.55
CA THR A 110 -6.32 6.22 14.20
C THR A 110 -7.26 7.43 14.11
N THR A 111 -6.82 8.54 13.49
CA THR A 111 -7.65 9.73 13.29
C THR A 111 -8.34 9.65 11.92
N TYR A 112 -9.61 9.30 11.93
CA TYR A 112 -10.44 9.11 10.73
C TYR A 112 -11.26 10.36 10.39
N SER A 113 -11.97 10.34 9.27
CA SER A 113 -12.85 11.42 8.80
C SER A 113 -12.12 12.74 8.50
N LEU A 114 -10.85 12.66 8.13
CA LEU A 114 -10.02 13.79 7.71
C LEU A 114 -9.54 13.60 6.28
N PHE A 115 -9.32 14.72 5.59
CA PHE A 115 -8.73 14.71 4.25
C PHE A 115 -7.35 14.09 4.25
N ARG A 116 -7.17 13.12 3.36
CA ARG A 116 -5.91 12.44 3.15
C ARG A 116 -5.52 12.53 1.68
N ILE A 117 -4.28 12.93 1.44
CA ILE A 117 -3.72 12.98 0.09
C ILE A 117 -3.54 11.57 -0.47
N ARG A 118 -4.07 11.35 -1.68
CA ARG A 118 -3.86 10.14 -2.47
C ARG A 118 -2.90 10.40 -3.62
N HIS A 119 -3.23 11.35 -4.48
CA HIS A 119 -2.41 11.76 -5.61
C HIS A 119 -2.21 13.27 -5.59
N VAL A 120 -0.97 13.73 -5.67
CA VAL A 120 -0.61 15.14 -5.88
C VAL A 120 0.66 15.16 -6.71
N TYR A 121 0.55 15.37 -8.01
CA TYR A 121 1.71 15.39 -8.91
C TYR A 121 1.45 16.24 -10.15
N PHE A 122 2.53 16.62 -10.82
CA PHE A 122 2.49 17.05 -12.23
C PHE A 122 3.26 16.05 -13.12
N ASN A 123 2.95 16.08 -14.41
CA ASN A 123 3.58 15.24 -15.42
C ASN A 123 3.89 16.06 -16.67
N LEU A 124 5.11 15.90 -17.19
CA LEU A 124 5.61 16.48 -18.43
C LEU A 124 5.75 15.34 -19.45
N ASP A 125 5.07 15.45 -20.58
CA ASP A 125 5.01 14.40 -21.61
C ASP A 125 5.52 14.91 -22.96
N TRP A 126 6.58 14.27 -23.48
CA TRP A 126 7.22 14.51 -24.78
C TRP A 126 6.85 13.44 -25.82
N GLY A 127 5.79 12.67 -25.59
CA GLY A 127 5.30 11.61 -26.48
C GLY A 127 5.98 10.27 -26.26
N LYS A 128 7.31 10.20 -26.38
CA LYS A 128 8.08 8.97 -26.05
C LYS A 128 8.56 8.95 -24.60
N SER A 129 8.82 10.13 -24.04
CA SER A 129 9.36 10.28 -22.70
C SER A 129 8.38 11.04 -21.83
N ALA A 130 8.24 10.64 -20.56
CA ALA A 130 7.45 11.36 -19.59
C ALA A 130 8.16 11.45 -18.24
N LEU A 131 8.05 12.61 -17.58
CA LEU A 131 8.57 12.86 -16.24
C LEU A 131 7.41 13.23 -15.32
N LEU A 132 7.19 12.41 -14.29
CA LEU A 132 6.24 12.67 -13.21
C LEU A 132 6.98 13.08 -11.95
N VAL A 133 6.51 14.13 -11.30
CA VAL A 133 7.04 14.60 -10.01
C VAL A 133 5.89 14.82 -9.04
N GLY A 134 5.95 14.14 -7.89
CA GLY A 134 4.98 14.27 -6.81
C GLY A 134 4.54 12.92 -6.25
N GLN A 135 3.46 12.90 -5.48
CA GLN A 135 2.94 11.70 -4.83
C GLN A 135 1.94 10.95 -5.72
N THR A 136 2.23 9.69 -5.99
CA THR A 136 1.32 8.76 -6.66
C THR A 136 1.59 7.32 -6.19
N TRP A 137 0.94 6.33 -6.81
CA TRP A 137 1.22 4.92 -6.53
C TRP A 137 2.72 4.60 -6.62
N HIS A 138 3.21 3.85 -5.64
CA HIS A 138 4.55 3.27 -5.68
C HIS A 138 4.68 2.37 -6.93
N PRO A 139 5.79 2.38 -7.68
CA PRO A 139 5.92 1.57 -8.89
C PRO A 139 5.66 0.06 -8.69
N LEU A 140 5.97 -0.51 -7.52
CA LEU A 140 5.61 -1.90 -7.16
C LEU A 140 4.09 -2.17 -7.10
N TYR A 141 3.25 -1.13 -6.88
CA TYR A 141 1.81 -1.27 -7.07
C TYR A 141 1.51 -1.51 -8.57
N GLY A 142 2.17 -0.74 -9.45
CA GLY A 142 2.17 -0.95 -10.89
C GLY A 142 0.81 -0.71 -11.58
N ASP A 143 0.77 -0.97 -12.88
CA ASP A 143 -0.45 -0.88 -13.69
C ASP A 143 -1.26 -2.20 -13.67
N VAL A 144 -0.70 -3.25 -13.04
CA VAL A 144 -1.36 -4.54 -12.75
C VAL A 144 -1.65 -4.64 -11.25
N ALA A 145 -2.93 -4.62 -10.90
CA ALA A 145 -3.44 -4.75 -9.53
C ALA A 145 -4.75 -5.55 -9.52
N PRO A 146 -5.12 -6.17 -8.38
CA PRO A 146 -6.38 -6.89 -8.23
C PRO A 146 -7.60 -5.97 -8.42
N GLU A 147 -8.62 -6.48 -9.09
CA GLU A 147 -9.93 -5.84 -9.17
C GLU A 147 -10.88 -6.52 -8.18
N ILE A 148 -10.74 -6.14 -6.90
CA ILE A 148 -11.57 -6.63 -5.79
C ILE A 148 -12.31 -5.49 -5.08
N LEU A 149 -13.39 -5.79 -4.35
CA LEU A 149 -14.15 -4.83 -3.56
C LEU A 149 -13.41 -4.40 -2.30
N ASN A 150 -12.68 -5.31 -1.64
CA ASN A 150 -11.96 -5.03 -0.41
C ASN A 150 -11.04 -3.80 -0.53
N LEU A 151 -11.05 -2.95 0.51
CA LEU A 151 -10.25 -1.72 0.52
C LEU A 151 -8.75 -1.99 0.44
N ASN A 152 -8.31 -3.16 0.92
CA ASN A 152 -6.92 -3.55 0.92
C ASN A 152 -6.32 -3.77 -0.49
N MET A 153 -7.17 -3.88 -1.52
CA MET A 153 -6.77 -4.09 -2.92
C MET A 153 -5.75 -5.23 -3.10
N GLY A 154 -5.89 -6.28 -2.28
CA GLY A 154 -5.03 -7.47 -2.29
C GLY A 154 -3.78 -7.38 -1.42
N ALA A 155 -3.59 -6.32 -0.62
CA ALA A 155 -2.58 -6.35 0.45
C ALA A 155 -2.92 -7.47 1.47
N PRO A 156 -1.92 -8.13 2.09
CA PRO A 156 -0.48 -7.89 1.99
C PRO A 156 0.23 -8.62 0.83
N TYR A 157 -0.49 -9.13 -0.17
CA TYR A 157 0.09 -9.80 -1.34
C TYR A 157 0.48 -8.82 -2.45
N GLN A 158 -0.40 -7.87 -2.73
CA GLN A 158 -0.15 -6.75 -3.62
C GLN A 158 0.51 -5.61 -2.84
N PRO A 159 1.70 -5.12 -3.24
CA PRO A 159 2.29 -3.93 -2.65
C PRO A 159 1.32 -2.75 -2.72
N PHE A 160 0.95 -2.20 -1.57
CA PHE A 160 0.02 -1.09 -1.43
C PHE A 160 0.70 0.11 -0.77
N SER A 161 1.13 1.06 -1.59
CA SER A 161 1.74 2.31 -1.12
C SER A 161 1.59 3.43 -2.14
N ARG A 162 1.50 4.65 -1.63
CA ARG A 162 1.66 5.89 -2.39
C ARG A 162 2.78 6.69 -1.76
N ALA A 163 3.62 7.24 -2.63
CA ALA A 163 4.88 7.82 -2.23
C ALA A 163 5.22 9.01 -3.15
N PRO A 164 5.71 10.13 -2.60
CA PRO A 164 6.41 11.15 -3.36
C PRO A 164 7.52 10.52 -4.18
N GLN A 165 7.56 10.82 -5.47
CA GLN A 165 8.53 10.23 -6.40
C GLN A 165 8.86 11.19 -7.53
N VAL A 166 10.08 11.03 -8.05
CA VAL A 166 10.47 11.49 -9.39
C VAL A 166 10.52 10.24 -10.26
N ARG A 167 9.63 10.16 -11.24
CA ARG A 167 9.48 8.98 -12.09
C ARG A 167 9.63 9.34 -13.56
N TYR A 168 10.60 8.72 -14.21
CA TYR A 168 10.80 8.80 -15.64
C TYR A 168 10.20 7.56 -16.33
N ARG A 169 9.55 7.78 -17.47
CA ARG A 169 9.06 6.72 -18.34
C ARG A 169 9.54 6.94 -19.77
N PHE A 170 9.96 5.86 -20.42
CA PHE A 170 10.28 5.85 -21.85
C PHE A 170 9.48 4.76 -22.55
N THR A 171 8.74 5.16 -23.59
CA THR A 171 7.87 4.28 -24.35
C THR A 171 8.37 4.17 -25.79
N ASN A 172 8.57 2.94 -26.25
CA ASN A 172 8.89 2.63 -27.63
C ASN A 172 8.07 1.43 -28.10
N LYS A 173 7.17 1.66 -29.06
CA LYS A 173 6.18 0.68 -29.51
C LYS A 173 5.40 0.11 -28.30
N ASN A 174 5.51 -1.19 -28.06
CA ASN A 174 4.84 -1.90 -26.98
C ASN A 174 5.65 -1.91 -25.68
N PHE A 175 6.88 -1.41 -25.65
CA PHE A 175 7.72 -1.45 -24.45
C PHE A 175 7.70 -0.12 -23.70
N LYS A 176 7.53 -0.17 -22.39
CA LYS A 176 7.54 0.98 -21.49
C LYS A 176 8.52 0.74 -20.34
N LEU A 177 9.67 1.41 -20.39
CA LEU A 177 10.64 1.45 -19.30
C LEU A 177 10.16 2.46 -18.24
N THR A 178 10.29 2.10 -16.96
CA THR A 178 10.02 2.98 -15.82
C THR A 178 11.22 3.00 -14.89
N ALA A 179 11.71 4.19 -14.55
CA ALA A 179 12.72 4.41 -13.51
C ALA A 179 12.18 5.43 -12.49
N ALA A 180 12.38 5.22 -11.20
CA ALA A 180 11.91 6.16 -10.18
C ALA A 180 12.84 6.26 -8.97
N ALA A 181 12.95 7.47 -8.43
CA ALA A 181 13.45 7.76 -7.08
C ALA A 181 12.26 8.12 -6.18
N ILE A 182 12.17 7.52 -5.00
CA ILE A 182 10.94 7.45 -4.21
C ILE A 182 11.23 7.78 -2.73
N TRP A 183 10.36 8.58 -2.11
CA TRP A 183 10.41 8.94 -0.69
C TRP A 183 9.13 8.51 0.02
N GLN A 184 9.20 8.33 1.34
CA GLN A 184 8.07 7.90 2.16
C GLN A 184 7.40 9.09 2.85
N SER A 185 6.06 9.13 2.86
CA SER A 185 5.28 10.18 3.52
C SER A 185 4.08 9.64 4.31
N GLN A 186 3.36 8.65 3.76
CA GLN A 186 2.15 8.07 4.35
C GLN A 186 2.31 6.60 4.74
N TYR A 187 2.96 5.82 3.87
CA TYR A 187 3.30 4.43 4.16
C TYR A 187 4.79 4.42 4.47
N LEU A 188 5.11 4.00 5.68
CA LEU A 188 6.41 4.21 6.29
C LEU A 188 7.06 2.86 6.60
N SER A 189 8.38 2.82 6.50
CA SER A 189 9.18 1.72 7.00
C SER A 189 8.96 1.51 8.48
N VAL A 190 9.07 0.25 8.89
CA VAL A 190 9.05 -0.17 10.29
C VAL A 190 10.48 -0.20 10.80
N GLY A 191 10.72 0.28 12.02
CA GLY A 191 12.01 0.16 12.69
C GLY A 191 11.87 0.20 14.20
N PRO A 192 12.98 0.26 14.96
CA PRO A 192 12.93 0.17 16.41
C PRO A 192 12.19 1.36 17.02
N SER A 193 11.38 1.11 18.05
CA SER A 193 10.65 2.15 18.78
C SER A 193 11.50 2.88 19.82
N SER A 194 12.72 2.41 20.07
CA SER A 194 13.68 3.01 20.99
C SER A 194 15.10 2.93 20.41
N ASN A 195 16.02 3.70 20.99
CA ASN A 195 17.44 3.63 20.62
C ASN A 195 18.23 2.62 21.47
N LYS A 196 17.59 1.88 22.38
CA LYS A 196 18.27 0.87 23.21
C LYS A 196 18.68 -0.32 22.35
N ALA A 197 19.95 -0.72 22.47
CA ALA A 197 20.45 -1.85 21.69
C ALA A 197 19.74 -3.16 22.09
N GLY A 198 19.45 -4.00 21.09
CA GLY A 198 18.78 -5.29 21.24
C GLY A 198 17.26 -5.24 21.35
N GLU A 199 16.64 -4.06 21.58
CA GLU A 199 15.18 -3.99 21.68
C GLU A 199 14.51 -4.20 20.31
N VAL A 200 13.49 -5.07 20.30
CA VAL A 200 12.76 -5.49 19.08
C VAL A 200 11.37 -4.90 18.97
N ALA A 201 10.98 -4.02 19.90
CA ALA A 201 9.74 -3.26 19.78
C ALA A 201 9.82 -2.31 18.59
N THR A 202 8.73 -2.20 17.82
CA THR A 202 8.76 -1.51 16.53
C THR A 202 7.79 -0.33 16.43
N VAL A 203 8.15 0.66 15.62
CA VAL A 203 7.29 1.78 15.22
C VAL A 203 7.40 2.03 13.72
N LYS A 204 6.36 2.61 13.11
CA LYS A 204 6.41 3.14 11.74
C LYS A 204 6.84 4.61 11.79
N SER A 205 7.90 4.96 11.07
CA SER A 205 8.39 6.35 11.07
C SER A 205 9.06 6.73 9.76
N GLN A 206 8.87 7.99 9.36
CA GLN A 206 9.62 8.60 8.26
C GLN A 206 11.09 8.83 8.61
N SER A 207 11.44 8.86 9.90
CA SER A 207 12.81 9.12 10.36
C SER A 207 13.81 8.13 9.78
N PHE A 208 13.45 6.85 9.65
CA PHE A 208 14.38 5.82 9.16
C PHE A 208 14.89 6.11 7.74
N MET A 209 14.02 6.58 6.84
CA MET A 209 14.40 7.01 5.50
C MET A 209 15.09 8.39 5.51
N LYS A 210 14.59 9.35 6.31
CA LYS A 210 15.18 10.69 6.41
C LYS A 210 16.62 10.63 6.91
N ASN A 211 16.90 9.78 7.89
CA ASN A 211 18.22 9.59 8.47
C ASN A 211 19.20 8.97 7.47
N GLY A 212 18.70 8.09 6.59
CA GLY A 212 19.52 7.45 5.55
C GLY A 212 19.85 8.37 4.36
N CYS A 213 19.15 9.50 4.19
CA CYS A 213 19.34 10.48 3.10
C CYS A 213 19.32 9.90 1.66
N LEU A 214 18.80 8.69 1.47
CA LEU A 214 18.72 8.02 0.18
C LEU A 214 17.25 7.76 -0.17
N PRO A 215 16.79 8.09 -1.39
CA PRO A 215 15.50 7.60 -1.86
C PRO A 215 15.55 6.09 -2.09
N GLU A 216 14.38 5.47 -2.16
CA GLU A 216 14.25 4.15 -2.77
C GLU A 216 14.35 4.29 -4.28
N PHE A 217 14.90 3.27 -4.95
CA PHE A 217 15.03 3.24 -6.40
C PHE A 217 14.20 2.11 -6.99
N TYR A 218 13.58 2.37 -8.13
CA TYR A 218 12.86 1.35 -8.91
C TYR A 218 13.29 1.41 -10.38
N LEU A 219 13.46 0.24 -10.99
CA LEU A 219 13.64 0.07 -12.43
C LEU A 219 12.77 -1.10 -12.90
N GLY A 220 11.95 -0.89 -13.93
CA GLY A 220 11.14 -1.97 -14.48
C GLY A 220 10.72 -1.71 -15.93
N MET A 221 10.26 -2.76 -16.60
CA MET A 221 9.86 -2.71 -17.99
C MET A 221 8.56 -3.48 -18.20
N ASP A 222 7.62 -2.84 -18.89
CA ASP A 222 6.35 -3.45 -19.28
C ASP A 222 6.31 -3.65 -20.80
N TYR A 223 5.85 -4.81 -21.23
CA TYR A 223 5.31 -5.06 -22.57
C TYR A 223 3.79 -4.87 -22.54
N ASN A 224 3.29 -3.92 -23.33
CA ASN A 224 1.90 -3.53 -23.40
C ASN A 224 1.39 -3.58 -24.84
N ARG A 225 0.43 -4.45 -25.10
CA ARG A 225 -0.33 -4.51 -26.36
C ARG A 225 -1.82 -4.62 -26.02
N PRO A 226 -2.74 -4.37 -26.98
CA PRO A 226 -4.16 -4.56 -26.73
C PRO A 226 -4.47 -5.94 -26.11
N GLY A 227 -5.08 -5.94 -24.93
CA GLY A 227 -5.46 -7.13 -24.18
C GLY A 227 -4.34 -7.84 -23.40
N LEU A 228 -3.07 -7.42 -23.48
CA LEU A 228 -1.98 -8.02 -22.71
C LEU A 228 -1.01 -6.95 -22.19
N LEU A 229 -0.85 -6.92 -20.88
CA LEU A 229 0.20 -6.19 -20.17
C LEU A 229 1.01 -7.21 -19.38
N ALA A 230 2.32 -7.26 -19.57
CA ALA A 230 3.22 -8.10 -18.78
C ALA A 230 4.51 -7.36 -18.51
N GLY A 231 5.12 -7.57 -17.36
CA GLY A 231 6.31 -6.80 -16.99
C GLY A 231 7.03 -7.38 -15.80
N ALA A 232 8.19 -6.79 -15.52
CA ALA A 232 8.99 -7.09 -14.35
C ALA A 232 9.76 -5.84 -13.90
N GLY A 233 10.14 -5.83 -12.63
CA GLY A 233 10.86 -4.72 -12.03
C GLY A 233 11.70 -5.13 -10.83
N VAL A 234 12.67 -4.28 -10.53
CA VAL A 234 13.56 -4.37 -9.36
C VAL A 234 13.44 -3.09 -8.57
N HIS A 235 13.46 -3.24 -7.26
CA HIS A 235 13.37 -2.17 -6.28
C HIS A 235 14.48 -2.30 -5.25
N VAL A 236 15.08 -1.18 -4.87
CA VAL A 236 16.10 -1.12 -3.82
C VAL A 236 15.66 -0.08 -2.79
N SER A 237 15.66 -0.46 -1.53
CA SER A 237 15.44 0.45 -0.41
C SER A 237 16.58 0.32 0.60
N SER A 238 16.99 1.44 1.16
CA SER A 238 18.00 1.51 2.20
C SER A 238 17.57 2.54 3.23
N MET A 239 17.56 2.15 4.49
CA MET A 239 17.20 3.03 5.60
C MET A 239 18.17 2.88 6.76
N SER A 240 18.18 3.87 7.65
CA SER A 240 18.97 3.88 8.88
C SER A 240 18.05 3.71 10.09
N PRO A 241 17.97 2.50 10.68
CA PRO A 241 17.11 2.23 11.84
C PRO A 241 17.40 3.14 13.03
N ARG A 242 18.67 3.41 13.32
CA ARG A 242 19.13 4.30 14.38
C ARG A 242 20.29 5.18 13.91
N THR A 243 20.39 6.36 14.49
CA THR A 243 21.56 7.27 14.34
C THR A 243 22.33 7.41 15.66
N GLU A 244 21.72 6.95 16.75
CA GLU A 244 22.33 6.84 18.06
C GLU A 244 21.94 5.51 18.69
N SER A 245 22.83 4.95 19.50
CA SER A 245 22.61 3.75 20.29
C SER A 245 22.72 4.09 21.77
N LYS A 246 21.73 3.66 22.56
CA LYS A 246 21.76 3.68 24.02
C LYS A 246 22.24 2.31 24.50
N TYR A 247 23.40 2.25 25.12
CA TYR A 247 24.03 1.01 25.53
C TYR A 247 24.88 1.22 26.79
N ASN A 248 24.71 0.37 27.81
CA ASN A 248 25.39 0.48 29.11
C ASN A 248 25.37 1.91 29.68
N ASP A 249 24.17 2.51 29.75
CA ASP A 249 23.91 3.89 30.22
C ASP A 249 24.61 5.02 29.45
N ASN A 250 25.27 4.71 28.34
CA ASN A 250 25.92 5.66 27.46
C ASN A 250 25.15 5.86 26.16
N ILE A 251 25.38 6.98 25.50
CA ILE A 251 24.83 7.31 24.17
C ILE A 251 25.99 7.36 23.17
N TYR A 252 25.91 6.54 22.14
CA TYR A 252 26.90 6.47 21.07
C TYR A 252 26.26 6.93 19.76
N LYS A 253 27.01 7.70 18.97
CA LYS A 253 26.68 7.92 17.56
C LYS A 253 26.98 6.63 16.79
N VAL A 254 26.04 6.19 15.95
CA VAL A 254 26.15 4.96 15.15
C VAL A 254 25.81 5.21 13.69
N SER A 255 26.30 4.35 12.80
CA SER A 255 26.09 4.44 11.35
C SER A 255 25.40 3.18 10.83
N GLU A 256 24.21 2.94 11.35
CA GLU A 256 23.44 1.74 11.05
C GLU A 256 22.69 1.83 9.72
N ARG A 257 22.62 0.70 9.01
CA ARG A 257 21.89 0.62 7.75
C ARG A 257 21.34 -0.78 7.51
N VAL A 258 20.14 -0.82 6.93
CA VAL A 258 19.58 -2.04 6.33
C VAL A 258 19.18 -1.74 4.89
N THR A 259 19.66 -2.58 3.98
CA THR A 259 19.37 -2.47 2.54
C THR A 259 18.64 -3.72 2.07
N GLY A 260 17.51 -3.52 1.40
CA GLY A 260 16.71 -4.58 0.79
C GLY A 260 16.65 -4.42 -0.72
N VAL A 261 16.77 -5.54 -1.44
CA VAL A 261 16.51 -5.63 -2.88
C VAL A 261 15.29 -6.49 -3.09
N SER A 262 14.30 -5.97 -3.81
CA SER A 262 13.05 -6.65 -4.10
C SER A 262 12.86 -6.76 -5.61
N ALA A 263 12.18 -7.80 -6.07
CA ALA A 263 11.87 -8.00 -7.48
C ALA A 263 10.40 -8.37 -7.65
N GLU A 264 9.80 -7.97 -8.77
CA GLU A 264 8.43 -8.32 -9.12
C GLU A 264 8.29 -8.73 -10.58
N ALA A 265 7.29 -9.57 -10.84
CA ALA A 265 6.84 -9.90 -12.17
C ALA A 265 5.31 -9.93 -12.18
N HIS A 266 4.70 -9.41 -13.23
CA HIS A 266 3.26 -9.27 -13.32
C HIS A 266 2.72 -9.51 -14.73
N VAL A 267 1.44 -9.88 -14.79
CA VAL A 267 0.71 -10.04 -16.04
C VAL A 267 -0.76 -9.66 -15.85
N LYS A 268 -1.35 -9.03 -16.85
CA LYS A 268 -2.78 -8.76 -16.98
C LYS A 268 -3.19 -9.07 -18.42
N TYR A 269 -4.12 -10.01 -18.55
CA TYR A 269 -4.75 -10.40 -19.79
C TYR A 269 -6.22 -10.00 -19.76
N VAL A 270 -6.69 -9.33 -20.80
CA VAL A 270 -8.09 -8.90 -20.95
C VAL A 270 -8.57 -9.29 -22.34
N HIS A 271 -9.64 -10.07 -22.40
CA HIS A 271 -10.30 -10.43 -23.65
C HIS A 271 -11.81 -10.41 -23.49
N ARG A 272 -12.48 -9.51 -24.22
CA ARG A 272 -13.94 -9.29 -24.14
C ARG A 272 -14.36 -9.01 -22.69
N ARG A 273 -15.09 -9.94 -22.06
CA ARG A 273 -15.62 -9.83 -20.69
C ARG A 273 -14.72 -10.51 -19.64
N PHE A 274 -13.63 -11.14 -20.08
CA PHE A 274 -12.71 -11.87 -19.23
C PHE A 274 -11.50 -11.03 -18.88
N LEU A 275 -11.09 -11.08 -17.62
CA LEU A 275 -9.84 -10.54 -17.12
C LEU A 275 -9.15 -11.61 -16.27
N LEU A 276 -7.84 -11.76 -16.50
CA LEU A 276 -6.94 -12.49 -15.63
C LEU A 276 -5.76 -11.58 -15.30
N ALA A 277 -5.44 -11.42 -14.03
CA ALA A 277 -4.28 -10.69 -13.57
C ALA A 277 -3.54 -11.49 -12.51
N ALA A 278 -2.22 -11.41 -12.51
CA ALA A 278 -1.38 -12.03 -11.52
C ALA A 278 -0.12 -11.20 -11.27
N LYS A 279 0.44 -11.30 -10.07
CA LYS A 279 1.75 -10.74 -9.73
C LYS A 279 2.42 -11.60 -8.68
N SER A 280 3.73 -11.70 -8.79
CA SER A 280 4.60 -12.21 -7.74
C SER A 280 5.64 -11.15 -7.37
N VAL A 281 5.93 -11.02 -6.09
CA VAL A 281 6.93 -10.11 -5.53
C VAL A 281 7.80 -10.91 -4.57
N LEU A 282 9.12 -10.88 -4.77
CA LEU A 282 10.08 -11.29 -3.76
C LEU A 282 10.53 -10.03 -3.04
N GLY A 283 9.94 -9.78 -1.86
CA GLY A 283 10.21 -8.59 -1.04
C GLY A 283 11.36 -8.81 -0.08
N SER A 284 12.23 -7.82 0.07
CA SER A 284 13.26 -7.75 1.13
C SER A 284 13.04 -6.48 1.94
N ASN A 285 12.58 -6.60 3.19
CA ASN A 285 12.22 -5.46 4.06
C ASN A 285 11.27 -4.45 3.39
N LEU A 286 10.05 -4.89 3.04
CA LEU A 286 9.11 -4.11 2.21
C LEU A 286 7.89 -3.56 2.97
N THR A 287 8.00 -3.37 4.29
CA THR A 287 6.87 -3.02 5.17
C THR A 287 6.18 -1.70 4.80
N GLN A 288 6.91 -0.76 4.18
CA GLN A 288 6.38 0.50 3.66
C GLN A 288 5.39 0.31 2.49
N THR A 289 5.23 -0.91 1.98
CA THR A 289 4.24 -1.27 0.98
C THR A 289 3.02 -1.98 1.56
N SER A 290 2.79 -1.84 2.87
CA SER A 290 1.68 -2.52 3.57
C SER A 290 1.72 -4.04 3.39
N THR A 291 2.91 -4.61 3.46
CA THR A 291 3.16 -6.06 3.44
C THR A 291 3.72 -6.50 4.80
N ILE A 292 3.81 -7.82 5.01
CA ILE A 292 4.54 -8.36 6.16
C ILE A 292 6.03 -8.50 5.84
N GLY A 293 6.85 -8.63 6.87
CA GLY A 293 8.31 -8.74 6.77
C GLY A 293 9.00 -7.72 7.65
N GLY A 294 10.28 -7.44 7.35
CA GLY A 294 11.13 -6.58 8.15
C GLY A 294 12.59 -6.94 7.98
N TYR A 295 13.34 -6.93 9.08
CA TYR A 295 14.77 -7.25 9.13
C TYR A 295 15.16 -7.76 10.52
N GLY A 296 16.29 -8.45 10.63
CA GLY A 296 16.80 -8.94 11.90
C GLY A 296 18.18 -8.41 12.25
N ILE A 297 18.46 -8.36 13.54
CA ILE A 297 19.74 -7.95 14.13
C ILE A 297 20.72 -9.11 14.01
N THR A 298 21.85 -8.90 13.35
CA THR A 298 22.86 -9.95 13.12
C THR A 298 24.07 -9.84 14.04
N CYS A 299 24.40 -8.63 14.46
CA CYS A 299 25.51 -8.35 15.36
C CYS A 299 25.17 -7.11 16.20
N THR A 300 25.77 -7.02 17.38
CA THR A 300 25.71 -5.84 18.25
C THR A 300 27.12 -5.60 18.79
N ASP A 301 27.68 -4.43 18.49
CA ASP A 301 29.01 -4.04 18.96
C ASP A 301 29.03 -3.99 20.49
N SER A 302 29.99 -4.68 21.10
CA SER A 302 30.06 -4.85 22.55
C SER A 302 30.44 -3.58 23.32
N ARG A 303 30.88 -2.52 22.61
CA ARG A 303 31.24 -1.22 23.20
C ARG A 303 30.17 -0.18 22.95
N THR A 304 29.63 -0.07 21.74
CA THR A 304 28.71 1.01 21.34
C THR A 304 27.25 0.57 21.28
N GLY A 305 26.98 -0.73 21.23
CA GLY A 305 25.66 -1.27 20.92
C GLY A 305 25.23 -1.00 19.47
N GLU A 306 26.15 -0.61 18.58
CA GLU A 306 25.89 -0.47 17.14
C GLU A 306 25.47 -1.81 16.56
N GLN A 307 24.43 -1.81 15.74
CA GLN A 307 23.82 -3.04 15.23
C GLN A 307 23.98 -3.18 13.72
N GLU A 308 24.32 -4.40 13.30
CA GLU A 308 24.23 -4.82 11.91
C GLU A 308 22.93 -5.56 11.64
N TYR A 309 22.40 -5.42 10.42
CA TYR A 309 21.09 -5.96 10.07
C TYR A 309 21.11 -6.79 8.78
N THR A 310 20.18 -7.74 8.69
CA THR A 310 19.88 -8.47 7.46
C THR A 310 18.39 -8.38 7.14
N PRO A 311 17.98 -8.10 5.88
CA PRO A 311 16.58 -8.03 5.54
C PRO A 311 15.92 -9.41 5.59
N LEU A 312 14.67 -9.45 6.06
CA LEU A 312 13.82 -10.63 5.90
C LEU A 312 13.25 -10.65 4.49
N ARG A 313 13.23 -11.85 3.90
CA ARG A 313 12.65 -12.10 2.58
C ARG A 313 11.28 -12.72 2.71
N VAL A 314 10.36 -12.21 1.91
CA VAL A 314 8.98 -12.70 1.84
C VAL A 314 8.59 -12.83 0.37
N SER A 315 8.05 -13.98 -0.01
CA SER A 315 7.44 -14.16 -1.31
C SER A 315 5.95 -13.84 -1.22
N HIS A 316 5.47 -12.96 -2.08
CA HIS A 316 4.07 -12.55 -2.19
C HIS A 316 3.58 -12.94 -3.58
N THR A 317 2.45 -13.61 -3.70
CA THR A 317 1.86 -13.94 -5.01
C THR A 317 0.36 -13.81 -4.95
N TRP A 318 -0.25 -13.28 -5.99
CA TRP A 318 -1.70 -13.26 -6.13
C TRP A 318 -2.14 -13.49 -7.56
N VAL A 319 -3.35 -14.00 -7.70
CA VAL A 319 -4.10 -14.15 -8.95
C VAL A 319 -5.52 -13.61 -8.76
N ASN A 320 -6.01 -12.87 -9.74
CA ASN A 320 -7.37 -12.36 -9.79
C ASN A 320 -7.97 -12.65 -11.16
N MET A 321 -9.16 -13.23 -11.16
CA MET A 321 -9.92 -13.52 -12.38
C MET A 321 -11.29 -12.90 -12.28
N MET A 322 -11.73 -12.22 -13.33
CA MET A 322 -13.03 -11.58 -13.41
C MET A 322 -13.73 -11.96 -14.71
N TYR A 323 -15.05 -12.14 -14.65
CA TYR A 323 -15.89 -12.35 -15.82
C TYR A 323 -17.20 -11.58 -15.74
N GLY A 324 -17.55 -10.90 -16.83
CA GLY A 324 -18.84 -10.24 -17.00
C GLY A 324 -18.74 -8.74 -17.21
N SER A 325 -19.88 -8.07 -17.19
CA SER A 325 -19.99 -6.61 -17.42
C SER A 325 -20.99 -5.98 -16.44
N LYS A 326 -22.29 -6.06 -16.73
CA LYS A 326 -23.37 -5.57 -15.86
C LYS A 326 -23.41 -6.36 -14.56
N PHE A 327 -23.50 -7.68 -14.66
CA PHE A 327 -23.15 -8.56 -13.56
C PHE A 327 -21.74 -9.05 -13.82
N ARG A 328 -20.85 -8.83 -12.86
CA ARG A 328 -19.44 -9.20 -12.99
C ARG A 328 -19.03 -9.95 -11.74
N GLY A 329 -18.70 -11.23 -11.94
CA GLY A 329 -18.20 -12.12 -10.90
C GLY A 329 -16.67 -12.14 -10.91
N GLY A 330 -16.09 -12.42 -9.75
CA GLY A 330 -14.65 -12.42 -9.54
C GLY A 330 -14.19 -13.44 -8.53
N VAL A 331 -12.96 -13.91 -8.70
CA VAL A 331 -12.22 -14.67 -7.69
C VAL A 331 -10.85 -14.07 -7.47
N PHE A 332 -10.37 -14.16 -6.23
CA PHE A 332 -9.04 -13.72 -5.82
C PHE A 332 -8.38 -14.82 -5.01
N ALA A 333 -7.11 -15.08 -5.31
CA ALA A 333 -6.26 -15.95 -4.51
C ALA A 333 -4.95 -15.22 -4.21
N GLY A 334 -4.58 -15.12 -2.93
CA GLY A 334 -3.32 -14.58 -2.46
C GLY A 334 -2.58 -15.63 -1.63
N TYR A 335 -1.28 -15.76 -1.87
CA TYR A 335 -0.35 -16.61 -1.12
C TYR A 335 0.87 -15.80 -0.73
N LEU A 336 1.33 -15.97 0.50
CA LEU A 336 2.56 -15.36 0.99
C LEU A 336 3.34 -16.38 1.82
N LYS A 337 4.66 -16.40 1.63
CA LYS A 337 5.59 -17.22 2.43
C LYS A 337 6.75 -16.38 2.96
N ASN A 338 6.97 -16.45 4.27
CA ASN A 338 8.16 -15.94 4.92
C ASN A 338 9.34 -16.89 4.65
N LEU A 339 10.41 -16.36 4.08
CA LEU A 339 11.61 -17.12 3.71
C LEU A 339 12.75 -16.95 4.73
N GLY A 340 12.55 -16.07 5.72
CA GLY A 340 13.52 -15.70 6.75
C GLY A 340 14.62 -14.77 6.24
N ALA A 341 15.70 -14.72 7.00
CA ALA A 341 16.94 -14.01 6.76
C ALA A 341 17.99 -14.89 6.06
N SER A 342 18.97 -14.24 5.42
CA SER A 342 20.16 -14.93 4.88
C SER A 342 21.21 -15.28 5.93
N LYS A 343 21.20 -14.58 7.08
CA LYS A 343 22.12 -14.73 8.20
C LYS A 343 21.33 -15.07 9.47
N SER A 344 21.98 -15.66 10.46
CA SER A 344 21.38 -15.83 11.78
C SER A 344 21.19 -14.47 12.45
N VAL A 345 20.14 -14.34 13.26
CA VAL A 345 19.67 -13.10 13.88
C VAL A 345 19.35 -13.34 15.35
N THR A 346 19.53 -12.32 16.17
CA THR A 346 19.26 -12.35 17.62
C THR A 346 17.92 -11.67 17.98
N GLY A 347 17.35 -10.92 17.04
CA GLY A 347 16.08 -10.23 17.20
C GLY A 347 15.51 -9.79 15.86
N VAL A 348 14.20 -9.64 15.77
CA VAL A 348 13.47 -9.35 14.52
C VAL A 348 12.62 -8.10 14.69
N LEU A 349 12.77 -7.15 13.75
CA LEU A 349 12.01 -5.90 13.68
C LEU A 349 11.15 -5.94 12.42
N GLY A 350 9.83 -5.82 12.54
CA GLY A 350 8.94 -5.81 11.38
C GLY A 350 7.45 -5.84 11.69
N THR A 351 6.67 -6.25 10.69
CA THR A 351 5.21 -6.44 10.80
C THR A 351 4.88 -7.88 10.44
N GLY A 352 4.07 -8.55 11.26
CA GLY A 352 3.62 -9.92 11.01
C GLY A 352 4.77 -10.90 10.85
N THR A 353 5.89 -10.65 11.53
CA THR A 353 7.13 -11.39 11.31
C THR A 353 6.99 -12.85 11.75
N ASN A 354 6.11 -13.16 12.71
CA ASN A 354 5.87 -14.50 13.26
C ASN A 354 4.85 -15.30 12.43
N ILE A 355 4.54 -14.85 11.23
CA ILE A 355 3.71 -15.57 10.27
C ILE A 355 4.65 -16.29 9.30
N ASP A 356 4.51 -17.61 9.22
CA ASP A 356 5.19 -18.44 8.25
C ASP A 356 4.58 -18.26 6.86
N GLN A 357 3.27 -18.41 6.77
CA GLN A 357 2.53 -18.28 5.53
C GLN A 357 1.15 -17.68 5.75
N LEU A 358 0.65 -17.00 4.73
CA LEU A 358 -0.65 -16.36 4.72
C LEU A 358 -1.36 -16.68 3.40
N ASN A 359 -2.62 -17.10 3.49
CA ASN A 359 -3.44 -17.45 2.34
C ASN A 359 -4.77 -16.72 2.38
N THR A 360 -5.21 -16.19 1.23
CA THR A 360 -6.51 -15.56 1.08
C THR A 360 -7.20 -16.11 -0.14
N LEU A 361 -8.45 -16.55 0.01
CA LEU A 361 -9.34 -16.94 -1.07
C LEU A 361 -10.59 -16.09 -0.99
N GLY A 362 -10.93 -15.41 -2.07
CA GLY A 362 -12.09 -14.52 -2.13
C GLY A 362 -12.91 -14.74 -3.38
N ALA A 363 -14.21 -14.49 -3.25
CA ALA A 363 -15.16 -14.46 -4.36
C ALA A 363 -16.02 -13.21 -4.25
N GLU A 364 -16.29 -12.56 -5.38
CA GLU A 364 -17.11 -11.36 -5.44
C GLU A 364 -18.14 -11.40 -6.57
N LEU A 365 -19.22 -10.65 -6.35
CA LEU A 365 -20.21 -10.34 -7.37
C LEU A 365 -20.51 -8.84 -7.31
N THR A 366 -20.43 -8.19 -8.47
CA THR A 366 -20.79 -6.78 -8.63
C THR A 366 -21.90 -6.59 -9.66
N TYR A 367 -22.78 -5.65 -9.36
CA TYR A 367 -23.80 -5.12 -10.26
C TYR A 367 -23.42 -3.69 -10.66
N ASN A 368 -23.14 -3.50 -11.95
CA ASN A 368 -22.61 -2.28 -12.54
C ASN A 368 -23.65 -1.61 -13.45
N ARG A 369 -23.89 -0.31 -13.21
CA ARG A 369 -24.73 0.58 -14.01
C ARG A 369 -23.96 1.89 -14.26
N PRO A 370 -24.39 2.75 -15.20
CA PRO A 370 -23.81 4.08 -15.32
C PRO A 370 -23.79 4.77 -13.95
N ASN A 371 -22.62 5.26 -13.54
CA ASN A 371 -22.38 5.93 -12.25
C ASN A 371 -22.61 5.09 -10.98
N TRP A 372 -23.10 3.86 -11.07
CA TRP A 372 -23.46 3.05 -9.91
C TRP A 372 -22.77 1.70 -9.91
N LYS A 373 -22.26 1.30 -8.75
CA LYS A 373 -21.78 -0.06 -8.51
C LYS A 373 -22.25 -0.54 -7.14
N PHE A 374 -22.79 -1.74 -7.11
CA PHE A 374 -23.14 -2.46 -5.89
C PHE A 374 -22.40 -3.78 -5.90
N GLY A 375 -21.95 -4.25 -4.75
CA GLY A 375 -21.22 -5.51 -4.73
C GLY A 375 -21.16 -6.16 -3.36
N ALA A 376 -20.94 -7.46 -3.39
CA ALA A 376 -20.65 -8.29 -2.23
C ALA A 376 -19.37 -9.07 -2.49
N GLU A 377 -18.50 -9.13 -1.49
CA GLU A 377 -17.30 -9.96 -1.49
C GLU A 377 -17.30 -10.82 -0.22
N TYR A 378 -17.00 -12.11 -0.38
CA TYR A 378 -16.65 -12.99 0.70
C TYR A 378 -15.17 -13.36 0.58
N THR A 379 -14.45 -13.34 1.69
CA THR A 379 -13.04 -13.67 1.75
C THR A 379 -12.73 -14.55 2.96
N TRP A 380 -12.11 -15.70 2.72
CA TRP A 380 -11.47 -16.52 3.74
C TRP A 380 -9.97 -16.20 3.80
N THR A 381 -9.41 -16.10 5.00
CA THR A 381 -7.97 -15.96 5.19
C THR A 381 -7.47 -16.90 6.27
N GLY A 382 -6.33 -17.55 6.02
CA GLY A 382 -5.59 -18.34 6.99
C GLY A 382 -4.18 -17.78 7.20
N ALA A 383 -3.80 -17.55 8.45
CA ALA A 383 -2.45 -17.17 8.86
C ALA A 383 -1.83 -18.30 9.72
N TRP A 384 -0.62 -18.72 9.37
CA TRP A 384 0.12 -19.72 10.12
C TRP A 384 1.14 -19.02 11.01
N TYR A 385 0.79 -18.87 12.29
CA TYR A 385 1.65 -18.29 13.31
C TYR A 385 2.59 -19.34 13.88
N GLY A 386 3.76 -18.93 14.37
CA GLY A 386 4.70 -19.84 15.04
C GLY A 386 5.96 -19.14 15.54
N ASP A 387 6.99 -19.93 15.81
CA ASP A 387 8.25 -19.48 16.40
C ASP A 387 9.33 -19.26 15.36
N TYR A 388 10.19 -18.26 15.61
CA TYR A 388 11.33 -17.99 14.75
C TYR A 388 12.48 -18.96 15.01
N THR A 389 13.10 -19.43 13.93
CA THR A 389 14.44 -20.03 13.98
C THR A 389 15.52 -18.94 14.11
N ASP A 390 16.77 -19.36 14.28
CA ASP A 390 17.94 -18.48 14.25
C ASP A 390 18.03 -17.61 12.99
N LYS A 391 17.47 -18.05 11.85
CA LYS A 391 17.38 -17.28 10.59
C LYS A 391 16.02 -16.63 10.39
N ALA A 392 15.23 -16.44 11.44
CA ALA A 392 13.90 -15.84 11.38
C ALA A 392 12.93 -16.48 10.37
N ARG A 393 13.15 -17.76 10.04
CA ARG A 393 12.09 -18.58 9.43
C ARG A 393 11.10 -18.95 10.52
N VAL A 394 9.84 -19.15 10.18
CA VAL A 394 8.82 -19.48 11.16
C VAL A 394 8.53 -20.98 11.09
N THR A 395 8.51 -21.64 12.23
CA THR A 395 8.31 -23.09 12.39
C THR A 395 7.29 -23.36 13.51
N ASN A 396 6.96 -24.63 13.76
CA ASN A 396 5.99 -25.04 14.80
C ASN A 396 4.65 -24.32 14.67
N THR A 397 4.10 -24.31 13.46
CA THR A 397 3.01 -23.39 13.15
C THR A 397 1.63 -23.91 13.51
N HIS A 398 0.74 -22.99 13.87
CA HIS A 398 -0.69 -23.24 14.01
C HIS A 398 -1.50 -22.26 13.14
N LEU A 399 -2.64 -22.74 12.65
CA LEU A 399 -3.49 -22.00 11.71
C LEU A 399 -4.56 -21.19 12.45
N VAL A 400 -4.59 -19.89 12.20
CA VAL A 400 -5.65 -18.97 12.62
C VAL A 400 -6.40 -18.45 11.41
N LYS A 401 -7.74 -18.38 11.50
CA LYS A 401 -8.62 -18.11 10.36
C LYS A 401 -9.52 -16.90 10.60
N ASN A 402 -9.86 -16.20 9.52
CA ASN A 402 -10.94 -15.21 9.50
C ASN A 402 -11.82 -15.41 8.27
N ASN A 403 -13.13 -15.24 8.45
CA ASN A 403 -14.11 -15.13 7.38
C ASN A 403 -14.61 -13.69 7.34
N ARG A 404 -14.46 -13.04 6.19
CA ARG A 404 -14.85 -11.66 5.99
C ARG A 404 -15.93 -11.54 4.92
N ILE A 405 -16.94 -10.72 5.19
CA ILE A 405 -17.93 -10.28 4.20
C ILE A 405 -17.81 -8.77 4.06
N VAL A 406 -17.85 -8.27 2.82
CA VAL A 406 -17.91 -6.84 2.50
C VAL A 406 -19.09 -6.60 1.57
N LEU A 407 -19.94 -5.64 1.91
CA LEU A 407 -20.97 -5.10 1.03
C LEU A 407 -20.64 -3.65 0.71
N THR A 408 -20.61 -3.30 -0.57
CA THR A 408 -20.22 -1.98 -1.02
C THR A 408 -21.27 -1.38 -1.95
N ALA A 409 -21.60 -0.11 -1.74
CA ALA A 409 -22.33 0.71 -2.72
C ALA A 409 -21.48 1.92 -3.11
N LEU A 410 -21.45 2.23 -4.41
CA LEU A 410 -20.71 3.35 -4.97
C LEU A 410 -21.60 4.16 -5.91
N PHE A 411 -21.53 5.48 -5.76
CA PHE A 411 -21.94 6.46 -6.77
C PHE A 411 -20.71 7.19 -7.28
N GLN A 412 -20.48 7.19 -8.59
CA GLN A 412 -19.28 7.70 -9.25
C GLN A 412 -19.66 8.86 -10.18
N PHE A 413 -18.83 9.90 -10.23
CA PHE A 413 -19.06 11.09 -11.06
C PHE A 413 -17.77 11.60 -11.69
#